data_AF-D0P0R7-F1
#
_entry.id   AF-D0P0R7-F1
#
_cell.length_a   1.000
_cell.length_b   1.000
_cell.length_c   1.000
_cell.angle_alpha   90.00
_cell.angle_beta   90.00
_cell.angle_gamma   90.00
#
_symmetry.space_group_name_H-M   'P 1'
#
loop_
_entity.id
_entity.type
_entity.pdbx_description
1 polymer ?
#
loop_
_entity_poly.entity_id
_entity_poly.type
_entity_poly.pdbx_seq_one_letter_code
_entity_poly.pdbx_strand_id
1 'polypeptide(L)'
;MVYFQAPVDPVFYSHHSLIDLLQTIYLKCQNGDEKLFLSAAAKKSDPRFWTSCARSGGGNFSGSDNITMRALAFDGKTYVNVWQEPNNILYPFFKDLPYKYADYVDAKDLGGYSYTYNISGGLANMYENCNDSNTLSAVSLLADESQGAAWKKKIRTPLLPTISDGTEDDDSVKLYSIALFETAQILGYNEWAANEQMEMIACAHHSECIGPIDDYSDLFRANFGVEGHTRCFSIMEDLEAGRRLIGISTWREITRRFLPCPLQDGEDSDEAEEVVVAAEF
;
A
#
# COMPACT_ATOMS: atom_id res chain seq x y z
N MET A 1 6.98 2.84 -10.92
CA MET A 1 5.56 2.99 -10.52
C MET A 1 4.78 4.19 -11.11
N VAL A 2 5.40 5.27 -11.60
CA VAL A 2 4.66 6.47 -12.07
C VAL A 2 4.58 6.62 -13.60
N TYR A 3 4.37 5.51 -14.32
CA TYR A 3 4.25 5.51 -15.78
C TYR A 3 3.21 4.49 -16.25
N PHE A 4 2.83 4.49 -17.53
CA PHE A 4 1.77 3.61 -18.06
C PHE A 4 2.06 2.12 -17.84
N GLN A 5 3.32 1.75 -17.83
CA GLN A 5 3.82 0.42 -17.55
C GLN A 5 3.99 0.17 -16.04
N ALA A 6 3.41 0.95 -15.14
CA ALA A 6 3.48 0.71 -13.69
C ALA A 6 3.20 -0.76 -13.28
N PRO A 7 2.24 -1.48 -13.90
CA PRO A 7 2.01 -2.89 -13.59
C PRO A 7 3.17 -3.86 -13.92
N VAL A 8 4.23 -3.41 -14.62
CA VAL A 8 5.42 -4.24 -14.88
C VAL A 8 6.33 -4.34 -13.66
N ASP A 9 6.19 -3.41 -12.71
CA ASP A 9 6.92 -3.40 -11.46
C ASP A 9 6.17 -4.27 -10.43
N PRO A 10 6.79 -5.33 -9.87
CA PRO A 10 6.13 -6.20 -8.91
C PRO A 10 5.57 -5.46 -7.69
N VAL A 11 6.18 -4.33 -7.29
CA VAL A 11 5.70 -3.49 -6.18
C VAL A 11 4.30 -2.94 -6.45
N PHE A 12 3.90 -2.83 -7.72
CA PHE A 12 2.54 -2.45 -8.11
C PHE A 12 1.47 -3.30 -7.43
N TYR A 13 1.66 -4.61 -7.44
CA TYR A 13 0.68 -5.54 -6.88
C TYR A 13 0.64 -5.46 -5.36
N SER A 14 1.80 -5.32 -4.70
CA SER A 14 1.88 -5.11 -3.25
C SER A 14 1.20 -3.80 -2.84
N HIS A 15 1.49 -2.70 -3.55
CA HIS A 15 0.84 -1.41 -3.32
C HIS A 15 -0.68 -1.52 -3.47
N HIS A 16 -1.17 -2.10 -4.57
CA HIS A 16 -2.61 -2.25 -4.79
C HIS A 16 -3.29 -3.21 -3.80
N SER A 17 -2.57 -4.21 -3.28
CA SER A 17 -3.08 -5.07 -2.21
C SER A 17 -3.26 -4.29 -0.90
N LEU A 18 -2.35 -3.36 -0.58
CA LEU A 18 -2.52 -2.47 0.57
C LEU A 18 -3.72 -1.52 0.39
N ILE A 19 -3.90 -0.96 -0.80
CA ILE A 19 -5.06 -0.09 -1.08
C ILE A 19 -6.38 -0.86 -0.93
N ASP A 20 -6.46 -2.10 -1.42
CA ASP A 20 -7.66 -2.93 -1.26
C ASP A 20 -7.89 -3.37 0.19
N LEU A 21 -6.82 -3.61 0.96
CA LEU A 21 -6.93 -3.81 2.41
C LEU A 21 -7.47 -2.55 3.12
N LEU A 22 -6.97 -1.36 2.78
CA LEU A 22 -7.49 -0.10 3.34
C LEU A 22 -8.98 0.08 2.99
N GLN A 23 -9.39 -0.29 1.77
CA GLN A 23 -10.80 -0.30 1.37
C GLN A 23 -11.62 -1.30 2.20
N THR A 24 -11.07 -2.49 2.51
CA THR A 24 -11.69 -3.49 3.38
C THR A 24 -11.89 -2.97 4.80
N ILE A 25 -10.87 -2.31 5.37
CA ILE A 25 -10.94 -1.65 6.68
C ILE A 25 -12.02 -0.55 6.65
N TYR A 26 -11.98 0.32 5.64
CA TYR A 26 -12.95 1.40 5.48
C TYR A 26 -14.38 0.86 5.43
N LEU A 27 -14.63 -0.17 4.61
CA LEU A 27 -15.95 -0.78 4.49
C LEU A 27 -16.45 -1.35 5.82
N LYS A 28 -15.59 -2.07 6.56
CA LYS A 28 -15.93 -2.58 7.92
C LYS A 28 -16.33 -1.43 8.83
N CYS A 29 -15.55 -0.35 8.86
CA CYS A 29 -15.78 0.79 9.73
C CYS A 29 -17.05 1.57 9.37
N GLN A 30 -17.34 1.73 8.08
CA GLN A 30 -18.60 2.34 7.64
C GLN A 30 -19.80 1.46 7.99
N ASN A 31 -19.67 0.14 7.87
CA ASN A 31 -20.76 -0.79 8.16
C ASN A 31 -21.01 -0.99 9.65
N GLY A 32 -20.00 -0.76 10.50
CA GLY A 32 -20.07 -0.96 11.95
C GLY A 32 -20.03 -2.42 12.41
N ASP A 33 -20.06 -3.37 11.47
CA ASP A 33 -19.99 -4.81 11.73
C ASP A 33 -19.22 -5.51 10.60
N GLU A 34 -18.20 -6.27 10.96
CA GLU A 34 -17.36 -7.05 10.04
C GLU A 34 -18.11 -8.20 9.34
N LYS A 35 -19.22 -8.66 9.93
CA LYS A 35 -20.04 -9.77 9.44
C LYS A 35 -21.17 -9.29 8.53
N LEU A 36 -21.41 -7.98 8.47
CA LEU A 36 -22.47 -7.40 7.66
C LEU A 36 -22.09 -7.40 6.18
N PHE A 37 -22.87 -8.12 5.37
CA PHE A 37 -22.83 -8.04 3.92
C PHE A 37 -23.99 -7.20 3.41
N LEU A 38 -23.67 -6.16 2.64
CA LEU A 38 -24.66 -5.35 1.95
C LEU A 38 -25.11 -6.08 0.68
N SER A 39 -26.42 -6.10 0.42
CA SER A 39 -26.93 -6.59 -0.86
C SER A 39 -26.43 -5.71 -2.02
N ALA A 40 -26.31 -6.26 -3.23
CA ALA A 40 -25.96 -5.48 -4.43
C ALA A 40 -26.91 -4.28 -4.65
N ALA A 41 -28.18 -4.40 -4.25
CA ALA A 41 -29.16 -3.31 -4.32
C ALA A 41 -28.86 -2.17 -3.34
N ALA A 42 -28.31 -2.47 -2.16
CA ALA A 42 -27.84 -1.47 -1.21
C ALA A 42 -26.53 -0.84 -1.68
N LYS A 43 -25.55 -1.67 -2.08
CA LYS A 43 -24.22 -1.22 -2.54
C LYS A 43 -24.29 -0.22 -3.70
N LYS A 44 -25.19 -0.41 -4.67
CA LYS A 44 -25.30 0.47 -5.87
C LYS A 44 -25.84 1.88 -5.61
N SER A 45 -26.48 2.13 -4.46
CA SER A 45 -27.17 3.40 -4.16
C SER A 45 -26.73 4.02 -2.83
N ASP A 46 -25.89 3.33 -2.07
CA ASP A 46 -25.35 3.86 -0.83
C ASP A 46 -24.33 4.97 -1.15
N PRO A 47 -24.55 6.20 -0.68
CA PRO A 47 -23.67 7.33 -0.99
C PRO A 47 -22.24 7.16 -0.45
N ARG A 48 -22.01 6.23 0.49
CA ARG A 48 -20.67 5.90 0.98
C ARG A 48 -19.82 5.13 -0.02
N PHE A 49 -20.47 4.38 -0.93
CA PHE A 49 -19.78 3.49 -1.88
C PHE A 49 -20.02 3.89 -3.34
N TRP A 50 -21.05 4.68 -3.61
CA TRP A 50 -21.36 5.11 -4.97
C TRP A 50 -21.81 6.56 -5.03
N THR A 51 -21.25 7.30 -5.98
CA THR A 51 -21.78 8.58 -6.44
C THR A 51 -21.81 8.60 -7.96
N SER A 52 -22.88 9.14 -8.52
CA SER A 52 -23.06 9.25 -9.97
C SER A 52 -22.32 10.47 -10.53
N CYS A 53 -21.62 10.29 -11.64
CA CYS A 53 -21.05 11.39 -12.43
C CYS A 53 -21.45 11.28 -13.91
N ALA A 54 -21.29 12.39 -14.64
CA ALA A 54 -21.64 12.45 -16.06
C ALA A 54 -20.67 11.63 -16.92
N ARG A 55 -21.19 10.97 -17.95
CA ARG A 55 -20.39 10.25 -18.95
C ARG A 55 -19.96 11.20 -20.06
N SER A 56 -18.79 10.97 -20.65
CA SER A 56 -18.30 11.73 -21.81
C SER A 56 -19.23 11.65 -23.04
N GLY A 57 -19.93 10.52 -23.22
CA GLY A 57 -20.91 10.30 -24.30
C GLY A 57 -22.35 10.69 -23.97
N GLY A 58 -22.58 11.37 -22.83
CA GLY A 58 -23.92 11.72 -22.34
C GLY A 58 -24.53 10.67 -21.41
N GLY A 59 -25.46 11.14 -20.57
CA GLY A 59 -26.01 10.35 -19.46
C GLY A 59 -25.08 10.31 -18.25
N ASN A 60 -25.45 9.51 -17.26
CA ASN A 60 -24.75 9.39 -15.98
C ASN A 60 -24.34 7.93 -15.71
N PHE A 61 -23.24 7.75 -14.98
CA PHE A 61 -22.88 6.45 -14.42
C PHE A 61 -23.85 6.04 -13.30
N SER A 62 -24.14 4.75 -13.21
CA SER A 62 -24.93 4.09 -12.16
C SER A 62 -24.11 2.99 -11.49
N GLY A 63 -24.32 2.73 -10.20
CA GLY A 63 -23.61 1.68 -9.47
C GLY A 63 -23.94 0.26 -9.95
N SER A 64 -24.95 0.14 -10.83
CA SER A 64 -25.29 -1.10 -11.53
C SER A 64 -24.63 -1.24 -12.90
N ASP A 65 -23.81 -0.26 -13.32
CA ASP A 65 -23.14 -0.31 -14.61
C ASP A 65 -22.12 -1.44 -14.66
N ASN A 66 -21.92 -1.96 -15.86
CA ASN A 66 -20.90 -2.95 -16.11
C ASN A 66 -19.52 -2.28 -16.11
N ILE A 67 -18.56 -2.84 -15.37
CA ILE A 67 -17.16 -2.42 -15.41
C ILE A 67 -16.58 -2.91 -16.72
N THR A 68 -16.36 -2.02 -17.69
CA THR A 68 -15.76 -2.39 -18.96
C THR A 68 -14.25 -2.19 -18.93
N MET A 69 -13.53 -3.09 -19.60
CA MET A 69 -12.12 -2.91 -19.89
C MET A 69 -11.94 -2.69 -21.38
N ARG A 70 -11.00 -1.81 -21.75
CA ARG A 70 -10.64 -1.59 -23.14
C ARG A 70 -9.62 -2.65 -23.56
N ALA A 71 -10.09 -3.84 -23.90
CA ALA A 71 -9.25 -4.93 -24.37
C ALA A 71 -9.40 -5.15 -25.88
N LEU A 72 -8.32 -5.54 -26.54
CA LEU A 72 -8.32 -5.92 -27.95
C LEU A 72 -8.40 -7.45 -28.08
N ALA A 73 -9.02 -7.92 -29.16
CA ALA A 73 -8.95 -9.33 -29.58
C ALA A 73 -7.53 -9.67 -30.09
N PHE A 74 -7.28 -10.92 -30.45
CA PHE A 74 -5.99 -11.35 -31.01
C PHE A 74 -5.60 -10.65 -32.31
N ASP A 75 -6.58 -10.07 -33.01
CA ASP A 75 -6.32 -9.27 -34.21
C ASP A 75 -5.69 -7.91 -33.92
N GLY A 76 -5.60 -7.51 -32.64
CA GLY A 76 -5.04 -6.24 -32.19
C GLY A 76 -5.87 -5.01 -32.60
N LYS A 77 -7.11 -5.20 -33.07
CA LYS A 77 -7.93 -4.12 -33.66
C LYS A 77 -9.35 -4.10 -33.12
N THR A 78 -9.93 -5.25 -32.82
CA THR A 78 -11.32 -5.36 -32.40
C THR A 78 -11.41 -5.21 -30.89
N TYR A 79 -12.17 -4.22 -30.41
CA TYR A 79 -12.46 -4.12 -28.97
C TYR A 79 -13.40 -5.24 -28.56
N VAL A 80 -13.03 -5.97 -27.52
CA VAL A 80 -13.81 -7.09 -27.00
C VAL A 80 -14.04 -6.94 -25.52
N ASN A 81 -15.13 -7.56 -25.08
CA ASN A 81 -15.42 -7.70 -23.69
C ASN A 81 -14.80 -9.01 -23.16
N VAL A 82 -13.78 -8.88 -22.31
CA VAL A 82 -12.90 -10.01 -21.95
C VAL A 82 -13.65 -11.15 -21.28
N TRP A 83 -14.69 -10.89 -20.49
CA TRP A 83 -15.43 -11.98 -19.83
C TRP A 83 -16.43 -12.68 -20.77
N GLN A 84 -16.62 -12.21 -22.00
CA GLN A 84 -17.53 -12.80 -22.99
C GLN A 84 -16.81 -13.41 -24.20
N GLU A 85 -15.48 -13.26 -24.30
CA GLU A 85 -14.69 -13.71 -25.44
C GLU A 85 -13.75 -14.85 -25.03
N PRO A 86 -14.17 -16.13 -25.17
CA PRO A 86 -13.39 -17.28 -24.70
C PRO A 86 -12.00 -17.39 -25.30
N ASN A 87 -11.82 -16.84 -26.51
CA ASN A 87 -10.51 -16.88 -27.12
C ASN A 87 -9.56 -15.94 -26.38
N ASN A 88 -10.00 -14.77 -25.90
CA ASN A 88 -9.12 -13.72 -25.40
C ASN A 88 -8.15 -14.24 -24.31
N ILE A 89 -6.87 -13.87 -24.37
CA ILE A 89 -5.85 -14.32 -23.42
C ILE A 89 -6.21 -14.01 -21.96
N LEU A 90 -6.98 -12.94 -21.72
CA LEU A 90 -7.42 -12.54 -20.39
C LEU A 90 -8.70 -13.26 -19.94
N TYR A 91 -9.45 -13.91 -20.83
CA TYR A 91 -10.72 -14.58 -20.52
C TYR A 91 -10.64 -15.52 -19.32
N PRO A 92 -9.62 -16.39 -19.17
CA PRO A 92 -9.54 -17.32 -18.04
C PRO A 92 -9.52 -16.63 -16.67
N PHE A 93 -9.06 -15.37 -16.59
CA PHE A 93 -8.95 -14.61 -15.35
C PHE A 93 -10.24 -13.88 -14.98
N PHE A 94 -11.10 -13.57 -15.95
CA PHE A 94 -12.29 -12.72 -15.74
C PHE A 94 -13.63 -13.43 -15.94
N LYS A 95 -13.66 -14.61 -16.58
CA LYS A 95 -14.90 -15.31 -16.95
C LYS A 95 -15.84 -15.62 -15.78
N ASP A 96 -15.29 -15.83 -14.59
CA ASP A 96 -16.02 -16.23 -13.39
C ASP A 96 -16.10 -15.10 -12.34
N LEU A 97 -15.60 -13.90 -12.67
CA LEU A 97 -15.69 -12.71 -11.83
C LEU A 97 -17.01 -11.95 -12.10
N PRO A 98 -17.53 -11.21 -11.10
CA PRO A 98 -18.65 -10.31 -11.34
C PRO A 98 -18.28 -9.22 -12.34
N TYR A 99 -19.26 -8.55 -12.93
CA TYR A 99 -19.02 -7.54 -13.97
C TYR A 99 -19.70 -6.19 -13.69
N LYS A 100 -20.39 -6.03 -12.56
CA LYS A 100 -21.00 -4.75 -12.17
C LYS A 100 -20.20 -4.10 -11.06
N TYR A 101 -20.18 -2.76 -11.04
CA TYR A 101 -19.47 -2.02 -10.00
C TYR A 101 -19.87 -2.45 -8.57
N ALA A 102 -21.17 -2.48 -8.29
CA ALA A 102 -21.68 -2.80 -6.96
C ALA A 102 -21.22 -4.17 -6.43
N ASP A 103 -20.87 -5.11 -7.30
CA ASP A 103 -20.43 -6.45 -6.88
C ASP A 103 -18.96 -6.43 -6.39
N TYR A 104 -18.16 -5.42 -6.74
CA TYR A 104 -16.76 -5.27 -6.32
C TYR A 104 -16.55 -4.43 -5.05
N VAL A 105 -17.63 -3.89 -4.45
CA VAL A 105 -17.53 -3.03 -3.27
C VAL A 105 -16.96 -3.77 -2.06
N ASP A 106 -17.20 -5.07 -1.95
CA ASP A 106 -16.73 -5.91 -0.84
C ASP A 106 -15.99 -7.14 -1.37
N ALA A 107 -14.67 -7.19 -1.14
CA ALA A 107 -13.80 -8.31 -1.53
C ALA A 107 -14.24 -9.65 -0.93
N LYS A 108 -14.98 -9.65 0.17
CA LYS A 108 -15.53 -10.87 0.80
C LYS A 108 -16.75 -11.42 0.05
N ASP A 109 -17.34 -10.66 -0.88
CA ASP A 109 -18.59 -10.99 -1.60
C ASP A 109 -18.37 -11.15 -3.12
N LEU A 110 -17.21 -11.70 -3.52
CA LEU A 110 -16.85 -11.99 -4.92
C LEU A 110 -17.14 -13.45 -5.32
N GLY A 111 -17.93 -14.18 -4.53
CA GLY A 111 -18.27 -15.58 -4.80
C GLY A 111 -17.07 -16.52 -4.62
N GLY A 112 -16.71 -17.26 -5.66
CA GLY A 112 -15.58 -18.21 -5.62
C GLY A 112 -14.21 -17.53 -5.51
N TYR A 113 -14.16 -16.22 -5.77
CA TYR A 113 -12.96 -15.40 -5.70
C TYR A 113 -12.93 -14.50 -4.46
N SER A 114 -13.87 -14.68 -3.53
CA SER A 114 -13.85 -13.93 -2.28
C SER A 114 -12.57 -14.21 -1.51
N TYR A 115 -11.97 -13.15 -0.96
CA TYR A 115 -10.74 -13.25 -0.20
C TYR A 115 -10.76 -12.33 1.02
N THR A 116 -9.75 -12.50 1.87
CA THR A 116 -9.53 -11.68 3.05
C THR A 116 -8.04 -11.60 3.36
N TYR A 117 -7.68 -10.78 4.32
CA TYR A 117 -6.30 -10.42 4.62
C TYR A 117 -5.84 -11.03 5.93
N ASN A 118 -4.53 -11.28 6.01
CA ASN A 118 -3.84 -11.37 7.29
C ASN A 118 -3.23 -10.00 7.60
N ILE A 119 -3.56 -9.42 8.75
CA ILE A 119 -3.17 -8.05 9.11
C ILE A 119 -2.52 -8.00 10.49
N SER A 120 -1.57 -7.10 10.65
CA SER A 120 -0.82 -6.87 11.88
C SER A 120 -0.67 -5.37 12.15
N GLY A 121 -0.12 -5.04 13.34
CA GLY A 121 0.34 -3.69 13.67
C GLY A 121 -0.72 -2.59 13.50
N GLY A 122 -0.32 -1.48 12.88
CA GLY A 122 -1.19 -0.32 12.71
C GLY A 122 -2.45 -0.61 11.88
N LEU A 123 -2.37 -1.50 10.89
CA LEU A 123 -3.52 -1.88 10.06
C LEU A 123 -4.53 -2.74 10.83
N ALA A 124 -4.05 -3.63 11.71
CA ALA A 124 -4.92 -4.35 12.65
C ALA A 124 -5.64 -3.38 13.59
N ASN A 125 -4.92 -2.41 14.17
CA ASN A 125 -5.53 -1.38 15.04
C ASN A 125 -6.59 -0.56 14.30
N MET A 126 -6.34 -0.17 13.04
CA MET A 126 -7.34 0.52 12.20
C MET A 126 -8.56 -0.36 11.93
N TYR A 127 -8.34 -1.65 11.66
CA TYR A 127 -9.43 -2.60 11.43
C TYR A 127 -10.29 -2.78 12.68
N GLU A 128 -9.70 -2.97 13.84
CA GLU A 128 -10.41 -3.24 15.09
C GLU A 128 -11.13 -1.99 15.61
N ASN A 129 -10.42 -0.86 15.68
CA ASN A 129 -10.85 0.34 16.40
C ASN A 129 -11.44 1.44 15.52
N CYS A 130 -11.33 1.37 14.20
CA CYS A 130 -11.94 2.33 13.28
C CYS A 130 -11.61 3.80 13.63
N ASN A 131 -12.61 4.63 13.96
CA ASN A 131 -12.37 6.03 14.32
C ASN A 131 -11.56 6.20 15.62
N ASP A 132 -11.52 5.18 16.47
CA ASP A 132 -10.77 5.18 17.73
C ASP A 132 -9.33 4.66 17.55
N SER A 133 -8.91 4.39 16.30
CA SER A 133 -7.55 3.94 15.98
C SER A 133 -6.47 5.00 16.17
N ASN A 134 -6.84 6.22 16.55
CA ASN A 134 -5.93 7.33 16.87
C ASN A 134 -5.22 7.15 18.22
N THR A 135 -5.54 6.10 18.98
CA THR A 135 -4.83 5.74 20.21
C THR A 135 -4.06 4.45 19.99
N LEU A 136 -2.72 4.54 19.95
CA LEU A 136 -1.85 3.37 20.12
C LEU A 136 -1.50 3.32 21.60
N SER A 137 -2.01 2.33 22.33
CA SER A 137 -1.64 2.16 23.73
C SER A 137 -0.14 1.87 23.83
N ALA A 138 0.58 2.58 24.73
CA ALA A 138 1.99 2.30 25.03
C ALA A 138 2.24 0.87 25.53
N VAL A 139 1.19 0.15 25.92
CA VAL A 139 1.27 -1.29 26.21
C VAL A 139 1.36 -2.12 24.94
N SER A 140 0.66 -1.75 23.87
CA SER A 140 0.79 -2.36 22.52
C SER A 140 2.11 -1.99 21.81
N LEU A 141 2.87 -1.06 22.39
CA LEU A 141 4.25 -0.73 22.00
C LEU A 141 5.30 -1.70 22.56
N LEU A 142 4.95 -2.53 23.57
CA LEU A 142 5.87 -3.48 24.24
C LEU A 142 5.23 -4.84 24.56
N ALA A 143 3.99 -5.08 24.16
CA ALA A 143 3.30 -6.33 24.49
C ALA A 143 3.64 -7.42 23.48
N ASP A 144 4.22 -8.51 24.01
CA ASP A 144 4.17 -9.84 23.43
C ASP A 144 2.70 -10.32 23.55
N GLU A 145 1.96 -10.33 22.43
CA GLU A 145 0.51 -10.57 22.44
C GLU A 145 0.18 -11.96 21.91
N SER A 146 0.21 -12.94 22.82
CA SER A 146 -0.21 -14.32 22.54
C SER A 146 -1.75 -14.46 22.49
N GLN A 147 -2.31 -15.05 21.43
CA GLN A 147 -2.78 -16.46 21.41
C GLN A 147 -3.74 -16.72 20.23
N GLY A 148 -3.28 -17.59 19.32
CA GLY A 148 -4.04 -18.09 18.19
C GLY A 148 -5.36 -18.77 18.56
N ALA A 149 -6.40 -18.47 17.78
CA ALA A 149 -7.69 -19.10 17.91
C ALA A 149 -7.76 -20.43 17.16
N ALA A 150 -8.18 -21.46 17.89
CA ALA A 150 -8.32 -22.84 17.45
C ALA A 150 -9.38 -23.05 16.34
N TRP A 151 -9.06 -24.00 15.45
CA TRP A 151 -9.92 -24.50 14.37
C TRP A 151 -11.30 -25.01 14.85
N LYS A 152 -12.38 -24.52 14.24
CA LYS A 152 -13.73 -25.13 14.31
C LYS A 152 -14.46 -25.13 12.95
N LYS A 153 -15.29 -26.17 12.76
CA LYS A 153 -15.95 -26.64 11.52
C LYS A 153 -16.87 -25.62 10.81
N LYS A 154 -16.89 -25.74 9.46
CA LYS A 154 -17.72 -25.07 8.43
C LYS A 154 -19.19 -24.86 8.81
N ILE A 155 -19.51 -23.63 9.23
CA ILE A 155 -20.73 -22.90 8.89
C ILE A 155 -20.32 -21.94 7.75
N ARG A 156 -21.25 -21.38 6.93
CA ARG A 156 -20.93 -20.22 6.06
C ARG A 156 -20.60 -19.02 6.96
N THR A 157 -19.46 -19.09 7.65
CA THR A 157 -18.90 -17.99 8.41
C THR A 157 -18.42 -16.96 7.40
N PRO A 158 -18.73 -15.66 7.60
CA PRO A 158 -18.12 -14.59 6.82
C PRO A 158 -16.60 -14.82 6.76
N LEU A 159 -16.00 -14.62 5.58
CA LEU A 159 -14.56 -14.49 5.48
C LEU A 159 -14.17 -13.25 6.28
N LEU A 160 -13.34 -13.41 7.30
CA LEU A 160 -12.91 -12.32 8.17
C LEU A 160 -11.38 -12.24 8.11
N PRO A 161 -10.80 -11.02 8.16
CA PRO A 161 -9.37 -10.87 8.30
C PRO A 161 -8.85 -11.62 9.52
N THR A 162 -7.67 -12.19 9.40
CA THR A 162 -6.94 -12.75 10.54
C THR A 162 -6.02 -11.67 11.10
N ILE A 163 -6.03 -11.50 12.41
CA ILE A 163 -5.05 -10.66 13.10
C ILE A 163 -3.87 -11.54 13.46
N SER A 164 -2.68 -11.16 12.98
CA SER A 164 -1.43 -11.82 13.32
C SER A 164 -0.48 -10.85 14.01
N ASP A 165 0.49 -11.43 14.69
CA ASP A 165 1.60 -10.68 15.26
C ASP A 165 2.39 -9.96 14.15
N GLY A 166 3.00 -8.83 14.52
CA GLY A 166 3.91 -8.10 13.62
C GLY A 166 5.13 -8.94 13.27
N THR A 167 5.68 -8.68 12.09
CA THR A 167 6.98 -9.23 11.69
C THR A 167 8.13 -8.37 12.24
N GLU A 168 9.35 -8.90 12.23
CA GLU A 168 10.56 -8.12 12.59
C GLU A 168 10.74 -6.90 11.68
N ASP A 169 10.37 -7.01 10.41
CA ASP A 169 10.38 -5.89 9.45
C ASP A 169 9.32 -4.84 9.82
N ASP A 170 8.11 -5.26 10.21
CA ASP A 170 7.06 -4.35 10.69
C ASP A 170 7.54 -3.56 11.91
N ASP A 171 8.17 -4.24 12.86
CA ASP A 171 8.74 -3.63 14.07
C ASP A 171 9.89 -2.68 13.73
N SER A 172 10.74 -3.03 12.77
CA SER A 172 11.84 -2.16 12.33
C SER A 172 11.33 -0.86 11.71
N VAL A 173 10.34 -0.93 10.80
CA VAL A 173 9.73 0.27 10.19
C VAL A 173 8.97 1.11 11.22
N LYS A 174 8.28 0.46 12.17
CA LYS A 174 7.58 1.11 13.28
C LYS A 174 8.56 1.87 14.18
N LEU A 175 9.61 1.21 14.65
CA LEU A 175 10.62 1.80 15.54
C LEU A 175 11.41 2.90 14.83
N TYR A 176 11.73 2.74 13.55
CA TYR A 176 12.28 3.79 12.70
C TYR A 176 11.40 5.05 12.72
N SER A 177 10.10 4.88 12.48
CA SER A 177 9.14 5.98 12.43
C SER A 177 9.02 6.69 13.78
N ILE A 178 8.94 5.93 14.89
CA ILE A 178 8.87 6.46 16.25
C ILE A 178 10.14 7.23 16.59
N ALA A 179 11.31 6.63 16.37
CA ALA A 179 12.59 7.22 16.73
C ALA A 179 12.83 8.57 16.02
N LEU A 180 12.52 8.66 14.74
CA LEU A 180 12.63 9.92 14.00
C LEU A 180 11.60 10.95 14.47
N PHE A 181 10.34 10.55 14.62
CA PHE A 181 9.27 11.46 15.01
C PHE A 181 9.52 12.04 16.42
N GLU A 182 9.87 11.20 17.39
CA GLU A 182 10.18 11.64 18.76
C GLU A 182 11.43 12.49 18.81
N THR A 183 12.48 12.15 18.04
CA THR A 183 13.68 12.99 17.96
C THR A 183 13.34 14.37 17.39
N ALA A 184 12.49 14.45 16.37
CA ALA A 184 12.01 15.72 15.84
C ALA A 184 11.25 16.54 16.91
N GLN A 185 10.36 15.90 17.67
CA GLN A 185 9.63 16.55 18.77
C GLN A 185 10.57 17.08 19.86
N ILE A 186 11.59 16.31 20.24
CA ILE A 186 12.62 16.72 21.22
C ILE A 186 13.39 17.95 20.74
N LEU A 187 13.65 18.05 19.43
CA LEU A 187 14.29 19.21 18.81
C LEU A 187 13.35 20.42 18.65
N GLY A 188 12.08 20.30 19.07
CA GLY A 188 11.11 21.39 19.09
C GLY A 188 10.27 21.52 17.82
N TYR A 189 10.31 20.52 16.92
CA TYR A 189 9.41 20.50 15.77
C TYR A 189 8.00 20.14 16.20
N ASN A 190 7.01 20.89 15.70
CA ASN A 190 5.60 20.50 15.83
C ASN A 190 5.31 19.26 14.97
N GLU A 191 4.15 18.62 15.17
CA GLU A 191 3.77 17.38 14.47
C GLU A 191 3.89 17.49 12.94
N TRP A 192 3.36 18.56 12.35
CA TRP A 192 3.43 18.76 10.91
C TRP A 192 4.88 18.88 10.41
N ALA A 193 5.70 19.68 11.08
CA ALA A 193 7.10 19.85 10.73
C ALA A 193 7.92 18.58 10.97
N ALA A 194 7.60 17.80 12.02
CA ALA A 194 8.21 16.50 12.26
C ALA A 194 7.93 15.51 11.12
N ASN A 195 6.68 15.48 10.63
CA ASN A 195 6.33 14.68 9.45
C ASN A 195 7.07 15.15 8.19
N GLU A 196 7.26 16.45 7.99
CA GLU A 196 8.11 16.96 6.90
C GLU A 196 9.57 16.52 7.05
N GLN A 197 10.13 16.51 8.27
CA GLN A 197 11.48 15.99 8.52
C GLN A 197 11.58 14.51 8.14
N MET A 198 10.60 13.69 8.56
CA MET A 198 10.56 12.26 8.24
C MET A 198 10.47 12.01 6.74
N GLU A 199 9.64 12.78 6.03
CA GLU A 199 9.52 12.67 4.56
C GLU A 199 10.85 13.01 3.87
N MET A 200 11.50 14.10 4.29
CA MET A 200 12.81 14.49 3.74
C MET A 200 13.87 13.41 3.99
N ILE A 201 13.88 12.82 5.19
CA ILE A 201 14.79 11.74 5.55
C ILE A 201 14.52 10.48 4.71
N ALA A 202 13.25 10.12 4.49
CA ALA A 202 12.89 8.97 3.67
C ALA A 202 13.37 9.13 2.20
N CYS A 203 13.17 10.30 1.61
CA CYS A 203 13.65 10.59 0.25
C CYS A 203 15.20 10.60 0.19
N ALA A 204 15.86 11.24 1.15
CA ALA A 204 17.32 11.29 1.21
C ALA A 204 17.93 9.89 1.41
N HIS A 205 17.37 9.08 2.29
CA HIS A 205 17.80 7.70 2.51
C HIS A 205 17.63 6.84 1.25
N HIS A 206 16.50 6.94 0.56
CA HIS A 206 16.30 6.26 -0.73
C HIS A 206 17.37 6.66 -1.76
N SER A 207 17.61 7.96 -1.89
CA SER A 207 18.64 8.50 -2.80
C SER A 207 20.04 7.99 -2.50
N GLU A 208 20.36 7.81 -1.22
CA GLU A 208 21.69 7.40 -0.75
C GLU A 208 21.88 5.87 -0.82
N CYS A 209 20.84 5.08 -0.53
CA CYS A 209 20.97 3.63 -0.36
C CYS A 209 20.46 2.79 -1.54
N ILE A 210 19.42 3.23 -2.24
CA ILE A 210 18.71 2.41 -3.23
C ILE A 210 19.08 2.86 -4.64
N GLY A 211 19.07 4.16 -4.89
CA GLY A 211 19.41 4.71 -6.20
C GLY A 211 18.87 6.13 -6.41
N PRO A 212 19.15 6.72 -7.59
CA PRO A 212 18.73 8.08 -7.89
C PRO A 212 17.20 8.21 -7.89
N ILE A 213 16.71 9.38 -7.46
CA ILE A 213 15.29 9.70 -7.52
C ILE A 213 14.97 10.25 -8.91
N ASP A 214 14.20 9.48 -9.68
CA ASP A 214 13.73 9.88 -11.00
C ASP A 214 12.48 10.79 -10.93
N ASP A 215 12.39 11.70 -11.90
CA ASP A 215 11.20 12.51 -12.14
C ASP A 215 10.29 11.91 -13.22
N TYR A 216 9.11 12.52 -13.42
CA TYR A 216 8.22 12.13 -14.51
C TYR A 216 8.87 12.32 -15.88
N SER A 217 8.86 11.25 -16.68
CA SER A 217 9.23 11.32 -18.10
C SER A 217 8.35 12.31 -18.89
N ASP A 218 8.89 12.89 -19.96
CA ASP A 218 8.16 13.78 -20.87
C ASP A 218 6.87 13.15 -21.42
N LEU A 219 6.92 11.85 -21.73
CA LEU A 219 5.75 11.10 -22.20
C LEU A 219 4.66 11.04 -21.13
N PHE A 220 5.01 10.82 -19.87
CA PHE A 220 4.05 10.81 -18.78
C PHE A 220 3.42 12.19 -18.59
N ARG A 221 4.25 13.25 -18.60
CA ARG A 221 3.80 14.63 -18.50
C ARG A 221 2.80 14.99 -19.61
N ALA A 222 3.13 14.63 -20.86
CA ALA A 222 2.27 14.89 -22.01
C ALA A 222 0.93 14.13 -21.94
N ASN A 223 0.94 12.88 -21.48
CA ASN A 223 -0.26 12.06 -21.43
C ASN A 223 -1.21 12.41 -20.28
N PHE A 224 -0.67 12.82 -19.12
CA PHE A 224 -1.44 13.08 -17.91
C PHE A 224 -1.58 14.58 -17.58
N GLY A 225 -0.96 15.47 -18.36
CA GLY A 225 -1.03 16.92 -18.17
C GLY A 225 -0.36 17.38 -16.87
N VAL A 226 0.77 16.75 -16.50
CA VAL A 226 1.46 17.02 -15.23
C VAL A 226 2.56 18.07 -15.43
N GLU A 227 2.40 19.22 -14.78
CA GLU A 227 3.36 20.35 -14.84
C GLU A 227 4.41 20.30 -13.71
N GLY A 228 4.11 19.64 -12.58
CA GLY A 228 5.01 19.55 -11.41
C GLY A 228 5.97 18.36 -11.46
N HIS A 229 6.86 18.26 -10.47
CA HIS A 229 7.78 17.13 -10.31
C HIS A 229 7.23 16.07 -9.33
N THR A 230 7.87 14.91 -9.28
CA THR A 230 7.60 13.94 -8.21
C THR A 230 8.01 14.54 -6.85
N ARG A 231 7.31 14.15 -5.78
CA ARG A 231 7.49 14.74 -4.44
C ARG A 231 8.92 14.59 -3.91
N CYS A 232 9.47 13.38 -3.97
CA CYS A 232 10.85 13.15 -3.54
C CYS A 232 11.88 13.86 -4.45
N PHE A 233 11.62 14.00 -5.75
CA PHE A 233 12.51 14.75 -6.64
C PHE A 233 12.61 16.22 -6.22
N SER A 234 11.47 16.89 -6.00
CA SER A 234 11.46 18.27 -5.52
C SER A 234 12.14 18.43 -4.15
N ILE A 235 11.95 17.47 -3.25
CA ILE A 235 12.60 17.49 -1.94
C ILE A 235 14.12 17.41 -2.09
N MET A 236 14.63 16.51 -2.93
CA MET A 236 16.08 16.37 -3.14
C MET A 236 16.69 17.59 -3.80
N GLU A 237 16.06 18.15 -4.83
CA GLU A 237 16.53 19.39 -5.46
C GLU A 237 16.59 20.55 -4.46
N ASP A 238 15.60 20.65 -3.56
CA ASP A 238 15.57 21.66 -2.51
C ASP A 238 16.66 21.43 -1.44
N LEU A 239 16.99 20.18 -1.12
CA LEU A 239 18.07 19.84 -0.19
C LEU A 239 19.45 20.15 -0.81
N GLU A 240 19.66 19.80 -2.07
CA GLU A 240 20.90 20.08 -2.80
C GLU A 240 21.11 21.58 -3.02
N ALA A 241 20.04 22.33 -3.31
CA ALA A 241 20.10 23.77 -3.44
C ALA A 241 20.18 24.51 -2.09
N GLY A 242 20.10 23.79 -0.95
CA GLY A 242 20.09 24.36 0.39
C GLY A 242 18.84 25.17 0.72
N ARG A 243 17.74 25.01 -0.04
CA ARG A 243 16.43 25.62 0.24
C ARG A 243 15.68 24.91 1.36
N ARG A 244 15.93 23.61 1.53
CA ARG A 244 15.46 22.78 2.65
C ARG A 244 16.64 22.24 3.44
N LEU A 245 16.39 21.94 4.71
CA LEU A 245 17.38 21.38 5.62
C LEU A 245 16.72 20.31 6.48
N ILE A 246 17.40 19.16 6.62
CA ILE A 246 17.04 18.15 7.62
C ILE A 246 17.66 18.56 8.95
N GLY A 247 16.84 18.92 9.93
CA GLY A 247 17.26 19.41 11.24
C GLY A 247 17.65 18.32 12.24
N ILE A 248 17.30 17.06 11.96
CA ILE A 248 17.67 15.91 12.81
C ILE A 248 19.09 15.47 12.44
N SER A 249 20.13 16.03 13.06
CA SER A 249 21.52 15.74 12.68
C SER A 249 21.91 14.26 12.72
N THR A 250 21.31 13.47 13.61
CA THR A 250 21.55 12.04 13.79
C THR A 250 20.69 11.15 12.89
N TRP A 251 19.94 11.71 11.94
CA TRP A 251 18.96 10.95 11.16
C TRP A 251 19.57 9.75 10.43
N ARG A 252 20.80 9.85 9.93
CA ARG A 252 21.48 8.74 9.24
C ARG A 252 21.76 7.56 10.16
N GLU A 253 22.21 7.83 11.37
CA GLU A 253 22.46 6.79 12.38
C GLU A 253 21.16 6.11 12.78
N ILE A 254 20.12 6.90 13.05
CA ILE A 254 18.79 6.38 13.39
C ILE A 254 18.26 5.51 12.24
N THR A 255 18.35 6.01 11.00
CA THR A 255 17.80 5.29 9.84
C THR A 255 18.54 3.99 9.59
N ARG A 256 19.89 3.99 9.56
CA ARG A 256 20.68 2.78 9.31
C ARG A 256 20.48 1.69 10.36
N ARG A 257 20.14 2.06 11.60
CA ARG A 257 19.88 1.10 12.66
C ARG A 257 18.66 0.22 12.39
N PHE A 258 17.66 0.75 11.67
CA PHE A 258 16.39 0.06 11.44
C PHE A 258 16.17 -0.31 9.97
N LEU A 259 16.74 0.46 9.05
CA LEU A 259 16.64 0.31 7.59
C LEU A 259 18.05 0.41 7.00
N PRO A 260 18.82 -0.68 7.01
CA PRO A 260 20.17 -0.70 6.44
C PRO A 260 20.16 -0.57 4.91
N CYS A 261 21.25 -0.04 4.32
CA CYS A 261 21.34 0.10 2.87
C CYS A 261 21.65 -1.28 2.23
N PRO A 262 20.84 -1.76 1.26
CA PRO A 262 21.09 -3.06 0.63
C PRO A 262 22.39 -3.13 -0.18
N LEU A 263 22.96 -1.97 -0.58
CA LEU A 263 24.15 -1.89 -1.43
C LEU A 263 25.48 -1.73 -0.66
N GLN A 264 25.47 -1.54 0.66
CA GLN A 264 26.70 -1.40 1.46
C GLN A 264 27.03 -2.64 2.29
N ASP A 265 26.03 -3.40 2.74
CA ASP A 265 26.25 -4.56 3.61
C ASP A 265 26.68 -5.83 2.85
N GLY A 266 26.75 -5.77 1.52
CA GLY A 266 27.24 -6.85 0.67
C GLY A 266 28.77 -6.89 0.51
N GLU A 267 29.48 -5.78 0.80
CA GLU A 267 30.95 -5.74 0.71
C GLU A 267 31.64 -6.00 2.07
N ASP A 268 30.97 -5.73 3.19
CA ASP A 268 31.52 -5.97 4.53
C ASP A 268 31.39 -7.43 5.01
N SER A 269 30.64 -8.28 4.29
CA SER A 269 30.51 -9.71 4.65
C SER A 269 31.61 -10.61 4.06
N ASP A 270 32.33 -10.15 3.03
CA ASP A 270 33.40 -10.92 2.38
C ASP A 270 34.80 -10.66 2.99
N GLU A 271 35.03 -9.53 3.68
CA GLU A 271 36.33 -9.24 4.34
C GLU A 271 36.45 -9.82 5.76
N ALA A 272 35.36 -10.27 6.37
CA ALA A 272 35.36 -10.84 7.72
C ALA A 272 35.74 -12.33 7.76
N GLU A 273 35.68 -13.06 6.62
CA GLU A 273 36.00 -14.49 6.57
C GLU A 273 37.49 -14.77 6.27
N GLU A 274 38.27 -13.82 5.75
CA GLU A 274 39.65 -14.08 5.33
C GLU A 274 40.71 -13.97 6.46
N VAL A 275 40.34 -13.44 7.64
CA VAL A 275 41.30 -13.19 8.74
C VAL A 275 41.38 -14.37 9.74
N VAL A 276 40.54 -15.40 9.64
CA VAL A 276 40.46 -16.48 10.65
C VAL A 276 41.16 -17.79 10.24
N VAL A 277 41.69 -17.92 9.01
CA VAL A 277 42.27 -19.21 8.54
C VAL A 277 43.80 -19.22 8.46
N ALA A 278 44.50 -18.12 8.74
CA ALA A 278 45.97 -18.08 8.70
C ALA A 278 46.64 -18.13 10.08
N ALA A 279 46.25 -19.09 10.92
CA ALA A 279 47.00 -19.45 12.12
C ALA A 279 46.67 -20.88 12.59
N GLU A 280 47.13 -21.90 11.87
CA GLU A 280 47.57 -23.19 12.46
C GLU A 280 48.19 -24.11 11.39
N PHE A 281 49.38 -24.65 11.75
CA PHE A 281 50.30 -25.58 11.07
C PHE A 281 51.30 -25.03 10.04
#